data_AF-A0A8K0G4N8-F1
#
_entry.id   AF-A0A8K0G4N8-F1
#
_cell.length_a   1.000
_cell.length_b   1.000
_cell.length_c   1.000
_cell.angle_alpha   90.00
_cell.angle_beta   90.00
_cell.angle_gamma   90.00
#
_symmetry.space_group_name_H-M   'P 1'
#
loop_
_entity.id
_entity.type
_entity.pdbx_description
1 polymer ?
#
loop_
_entity_poly.entity_id
_entity_poly.type
_entity_poly.pdbx_seq_one_letter_code
_entity_poly.pdbx_strand_id
1 'polypeptide(L)'
;MPPEYVTSSENKQQLLKKGFIYDKERTREDRIYWKCKKYFTGLCQGRAVTRNGAIVHENSKHNYLPRGGRVGAAKIIGEATGRIPELVQAALPSVPAILKTTQRIWKRTNPALSELVIDGPYLKTSSGEDFLLFDSGAGGPNQILFSTERNLEVLSSSDHWFCDGIFKTAPSLFTQPMTIHAIKFDAVIPLITGSGAYEGALADLSKTNDYIEGWHKKFSSLVGCYHLSI
;
A
#
# COMPACT_ATOMS: atom_id res chain seq x y z
N MET A 1 -23.60 -8.03 -2.64
CA MET A 1 -22.47 -8.54 -3.42
C MET A 1 -22.13 -9.95 -2.96
N PRO A 2 -22.04 -10.93 -3.87
CA PRO A 2 -21.61 -12.29 -3.53
C PRO A 2 -20.17 -12.29 -2.98
N PRO A 3 -19.83 -13.22 -2.07
CA PRO A 3 -18.46 -13.44 -1.61
C PRO A 3 -17.58 -13.93 -2.77
N GLU A 4 -16.41 -13.31 -2.93
CA GLU A 4 -15.40 -13.79 -3.86
C GLU A 4 -14.48 -14.80 -3.14
N TYR A 5 -14.09 -15.85 -3.85
CA TYR A 5 -13.19 -16.87 -3.34
C TYR A 5 -11.92 -16.94 -4.17
N VAL A 6 -10.80 -17.24 -3.52
CA VAL A 6 -9.52 -17.51 -4.16
C VAL A 6 -8.95 -18.82 -3.61
N THR A 7 -8.18 -19.51 -4.44
CA THR A 7 -7.51 -20.75 -4.04
C THR A 7 -6.08 -20.44 -3.63
N SER A 8 -5.66 -20.93 -2.47
CA SER A 8 -4.28 -20.79 -2.02
C SER A 8 -3.33 -21.68 -2.83
N SER A 9 -2.02 -21.45 -2.72
CA SER A 9 -1.00 -22.33 -3.29
C SER A 9 -1.00 -23.76 -2.74
N GLU A 10 -1.71 -24.00 -1.63
CA GLU A 10 -1.90 -25.32 -1.01
C GLU A 10 -3.29 -25.90 -1.33
N ASN A 11 -3.95 -25.38 -2.37
CA ASN A 11 -5.29 -25.79 -2.82
C ASN A 11 -6.41 -25.61 -1.78
N LYS A 12 -6.22 -24.71 -0.79
CA LYS A 12 -7.23 -24.38 0.22
C LYS A 12 -8.07 -23.20 -0.25
N GLN A 13 -9.40 -23.31 -0.15
CA GLN A 13 -10.31 -22.20 -0.44
C GLN A 13 -10.14 -21.09 0.60
N GLN A 14 -9.99 -19.85 0.13
CA GLN A 14 -9.88 -18.64 0.93
C GLN A 14 -10.97 -17.65 0.50
N LEU A 15 -11.47 -16.86 1.45
CA LEU A 15 -12.42 -15.79 1.16
C LEU A 15 -11.66 -14.51 0.82
N LEU A 16 -12.05 -13.85 -0.28
CA LEU A 16 -11.55 -12.54 -0.70
C LEU A 16 -12.64 -11.50 -0.48
N LYS A 17 -12.33 -10.45 0.28
CA LYS A 17 -13.26 -9.34 0.50
C LYS A 17 -12.52 -8.03 0.69
N LYS A 18 -12.89 -6.99 -0.08
CA LYS A 18 -12.30 -5.63 0.00
C LYS A 18 -10.76 -5.65 -0.05
N GLY A 19 -10.18 -6.56 -0.83
CA GLY A 19 -8.72 -6.73 -0.95
C GLY A 19 -8.04 -7.49 0.20
N PHE A 20 -8.80 -8.00 1.18
CA PHE A 20 -8.30 -8.83 2.27
C PHE A 20 -8.57 -10.31 2.04
N ILE A 21 -7.60 -11.16 2.37
CA ILE A 21 -7.69 -12.61 2.26
C ILE A 21 -7.92 -13.21 3.64
N TYR A 22 -8.91 -14.10 3.72
CA TYR A 22 -9.27 -14.80 4.94
C TYR A 22 -9.12 -16.32 4.77
N ASP A 23 -8.51 -16.95 5.76
CA ASP A 23 -8.42 -18.40 5.89
C ASP A 23 -9.68 -18.96 6.59
N LYS A 24 -10.13 -20.12 6.15
CA LYS A 24 -11.22 -20.85 6.78
C LYS A 24 -10.79 -21.28 8.19
N GLU A 25 -11.53 -20.85 9.20
CA GLU A 25 -11.28 -21.20 10.59
C GLU A 25 -12.07 -22.44 11.00
N ARG A 26 -13.38 -22.43 10.76
CA ARG A 26 -14.28 -23.55 11.06
C ARG A 26 -15.58 -23.47 10.27
N THR A 27 -16.28 -24.59 10.17
CA THR A 27 -17.66 -24.67 9.64
C THR A 27 -18.55 -25.12 10.78
N ARG A 28 -19.72 -24.51 10.95
CA ARG A 28 -20.77 -24.96 11.87
C ARG A 28 -22.10 -24.80 11.16
N GLU A 29 -22.87 -25.89 11.07
CA GLU A 29 -24.16 -25.91 10.38
C GLU A 29 -24.04 -25.32 8.97
N ASP A 30 -24.77 -24.24 8.67
CA ASP A 30 -24.77 -23.54 7.40
C ASP A 30 -23.81 -22.32 7.36
N ARG A 31 -22.98 -22.14 8.41
CA ARG A 31 -22.05 -21.01 8.55
C ARG A 31 -20.59 -21.44 8.43
N ILE A 32 -19.82 -20.67 7.67
CA ILE A 32 -18.37 -20.78 7.59
C ILE A 32 -17.77 -19.53 8.25
N TYR A 33 -16.86 -19.76 9.20
CA TYR A 33 -16.13 -18.72 9.92
C TYR A 33 -14.75 -18.55 9.29
N TRP A 34 -14.39 -17.30 9.05
CA TRP A 34 -13.19 -16.90 8.34
C TRP A 34 -12.37 -15.95 9.22
N LYS A 35 -11.06 -16.18 9.26
CA LYS A 35 -10.10 -15.31 9.94
C LYS A 35 -9.14 -14.69 8.95
N CYS A 36 -8.78 -13.44 9.18
CA CYS A 36 -7.77 -12.78 8.36
C CYS A 36 -6.49 -13.63 8.30
N LYS A 37 -5.86 -13.74 7.12
CA LYS A 37 -4.62 -14.49 6.93
C LYS A 37 -3.47 -13.99 7.82
N LYS A 38 -3.50 -12.70 8.20
CA LYS A 38 -2.54 -12.10 9.15
C LYS A 38 -2.97 -12.19 10.62
N TYR A 39 -3.96 -13.02 10.96
CA TYR A 39 -4.43 -13.16 12.34
C TYR A 39 -3.30 -13.54 13.29
N PHE A 40 -2.50 -14.57 12.96
CA PHE A 40 -1.39 -15.01 13.80
C PHE A 40 -0.11 -14.20 13.58
N THR A 41 0.18 -13.82 12.34
CA THR A 41 1.45 -13.16 11.98
C THR A 41 1.47 -11.67 12.25
N GLY A 42 0.30 -11.04 12.38
CA GLY A 42 0.18 -9.60 12.61
C GLY A 42 -0.89 -9.24 13.63
N LEU A 43 -1.39 -10.20 14.43
CA LEU A 43 -2.45 -9.97 15.43
C LEU A 43 -3.69 -9.26 14.85
N CYS A 44 -3.95 -9.43 13.55
CA CYS A 44 -5.02 -8.74 12.84
C CYS A 44 -6.38 -9.26 13.28
N GLN A 45 -7.31 -8.39 13.68
CA GLN A 45 -8.62 -8.80 14.20
C GLN A 45 -9.70 -9.06 13.13
N GLY A 46 -9.32 -8.98 11.84
CA GLY A 46 -10.25 -9.21 10.74
C GLY A 46 -10.95 -10.57 10.82
N ARG A 47 -12.29 -10.57 10.78
CA ARG A 47 -13.14 -11.77 10.78
C ARG A 47 -14.28 -11.62 9.78
N ALA A 48 -14.71 -12.73 9.21
CA ALA A 48 -15.92 -12.76 8.39
C ALA A 48 -16.69 -14.07 8.62
N VAL A 49 -18.00 -14.06 8.37
CA VAL A 49 -18.85 -15.25 8.42
C VAL A 49 -19.67 -15.28 7.14
N THR A 50 -19.66 -16.41 6.46
CA THR A 50 -20.53 -16.67 5.31
C THR A 50 -21.60 -17.69 5.66
N ARG A 51 -22.83 -17.50 5.20
CA ARG A 51 -23.96 -18.43 5.33
C ARG A 51 -24.64 -18.56 3.98
N ASN A 52 -24.86 -19.78 3.49
CA ASN A 52 -25.52 -20.04 2.19
C ASN A 52 -24.95 -19.21 1.02
N GLY A 53 -23.62 -19.07 0.97
CA GLY A 53 -22.97 -18.29 -0.09
C GLY A 53 -23.13 -16.77 0.01
N ALA A 54 -23.58 -16.22 1.14
CA ALA A 54 -23.64 -14.79 1.42
C ALA A 54 -22.80 -14.44 2.66
N ILE A 55 -22.19 -13.25 2.69
CA ILE A 55 -21.50 -12.75 3.89
C ILE A 55 -22.57 -12.23 4.86
N VAL A 56 -22.67 -12.82 6.04
CA VAL A 56 -23.66 -12.47 7.07
C VAL A 56 -23.07 -11.68 8.24
N HIS A 57 -21.75 -11.72 8.42
CA HIS A 57 -21.07 -10.92 9.43
C HIS A 57 -19.66 -10.57 8.98
N GLU A 58 -19.23 -9.34 9.25
CA GLU A 58 -17.90 -8.84 8.94
C GLU A 58 -17.38 -8.00 10.10
N ASN A 59 -16.18 -8.31 10.59
CA ASN A 59 -15.38 -7.40 11.38
C ASN A 59 -14.20 -6.95 10.51
N SER A 60 -14.28 -5.73 9.99
CA SER A 60 -13.28 -5.15 9.09
C SER A 60 -12.13 -4.42 9.82
N LYS A 61 -11.92 -4.65 11.12
CA LYS A 61 -10.78 -4.09 11.88
C LYS A 61 -9.46 -4.76 11.48
N HIS A 62 -8.98 -4.40 10.29
CA HIS A 62 -7.64 -4.75 9.83
C HIS A 62 -6.66 -3.68 10.29
N ASN A 63 -5.52 -4.12 10.82
CA ASN A 63 -4.42 -3.25 11.24
C ASN A 63 -3.39 -3.03 10.12
N TYR A 64 -3.78 -3.25 8.87
CA TYR A 64 -2.92 -3.06 7.70
C TYR A 64 -3.76 -2.76 6.47
N LEU A 65 -3.16 -2.07 5.49
CA LEU A 65 -3.81 -1.80 4.21
C LEU A 65 -3.82 -3.05 3.31
N PRO A 66 -4.92 -3.31 2.59
CA PRO A 66 -5.00 -4.44 1.67
C PRO A 66 -3.96 -4.28 0.56
N ARG A 67 -3.14 -5.30 0.31
CA ARG A 67 -2.13 -5.26 -0.76
C ARG A 67 -2.81 -5.47 -2.13
N GLY A 68 -3.44 -4.42 -2.65
CA GLY A 68 -4.24 -4.44 -3.89
C GLY A 68 -3.55 -5.13 -5.07
N GLY A 69 -2.24 -4.90 -5.28
CA GLY A 69 -1.51 -5.46 -6.43
C GLY A 69 -1.27 -6.99 -6.40
N ARG A 70 -1.25 -7.64 -5.22
CA ARG A 70 -1.01 -9.10 -5.14
C ARG A 70 -2.28 -9.93 -5.28
N VAL A 71 -3.43 -9.35 -4.94
CA VAL A 71 -4.73 -10.04 -4.99
C VAL A 71 -5.15 -10.32 -6.43
N GLY A 72 -4.97 -9.35 -7.33
CA GLY A 72 -5.23 -9.53 -8.76
C GLY A 72 -4.36 -10.63 -9.38
N ALA A 73 -3.05 -10.60 -9.10
CA ALA A 73 -2.13 -11.62 -9.62
C ALA A 73 -2.45 -13.04 -9.12
N ALA A 74 -2.79 -13.21 -7.84
CA ALA A 74 -3.16 -14.51 -7.29
C ALA A 74 -4.47 -15.05 -7.87
N LYS A 75 -5.46 -14.18 -8.11
CA LYS A 75 -6.75 -14.54 -8.73
C LYS A 75 -6.54 -14.99 -10.18
N ILE A 76 -5.81 -14.20 -10.97
CA ILE A 76 -5.49 -14.52 -12.39
C ILE A 76 -4.73 -15.84 -12.48
N ILE A 77 -3.72 -16.04 -11.62
CA ILE A 77 -2.93 -17.28 -11.63
C ILE A 77 -3.81 -18.47 -11.22
N GLY A 78 -4.62 -18.34 -10.17
CA GLY A 78 -5.51 -19.41 -9.72
C GLY A 78 -6.51 -19.83 -10.80
N GLU A 79 -7.18 -18.86 -11.43
CA GLU A 79 -8.11 -19.09 -12.54
C GLU A 79 -7.43 -19.71 -13.76
N ALA A 80 -6.23 -19.24 -14.12
CA ALA A 80 -5.45 -19.79 -15.22
C ALA A 80 -5.00 -21.23 -14.93
N THR A 81 -4.50 -21.51 -13.72
CA THR A 81 -4.06 -22.86 -13.33
C THR A 81 -5.22 -23.85 -13.22
N GLY A 82 -6.37 -23.42 -12.72
CA GLY A 82 -7.55 -24.28 -12.56
C GLY A 82 -8.16 -24.76 -13.89
N ARG A 83 -7.84 -24.11 -15.00
CA ARG A 83 -8.27 -24.51 -16.37
C ARG A 83 -7.31 -25.46 -17.06
N ILE A 84 -6.15 -25.74 -16.46
CA ILE A 84 -5.10 -26.56 -17.04
C ILE A 84 -5.25 -28.02 -16.55
N PRO A 85 -5.16 -29.02 -17.44
CA PRO A 85 -5.19 -30.44 -17.04
C PRO A 85 -4.14 -30.76 -15.96
N GLU A 86 -4.48 -31.64 -15.02
CA GLU A 86 -3.64 -31.98 -13.86
C GLU A 86 -2.23 -32.46 -14.24
N LEU A 87 -2.12 -33.17 -15.36
CA LEU A 87 -0.84 -33.63 -15.91
C LEU A 87 0.09 -32.46 -16.30
N VAL A 88 -0.49 -31.37 -16.80
CA VAL A 88 0.24 -30.16 -17.20
C VAL A 88 0.55 -29.29 -15.98
N GLN A 89 -0.30 -29.31 -14.94
CA GLN A 89 0.01 -28.66 -13.66
C GLN A 89 1.24 -29.28 -12.99
N ALA A 90 1.43 -30.60 -13.09
CA ALA A 90 2.62 -31.28 -12.56
C ALA A 90 3.92 -30.86 -13.27
N ALA A 91 3.84 -30.44 -14.54
CA ALA A 91 4.98 -29.94 -15.31
C ALA A 91 5.21 -28.42 -15.12
N LEU A 92 4.25 -27.70 -14.52
CA LEU A 92 4.35 -26.26 -14.27
C LEU A 92 5.11 -25.97 -12.97
N PRO A 93 5.83 -24.83 -12.91
CA PRO A 93 6.36 -24.34 -11.65
C PRO A 93 5.22 -24.06 -10.66
N SER A 94 5.47 -24.27 -9.37
CA SER A 94 4.49 -23.96 -8.34
C SER A 94 4.07 -22.48 -8.38
N VAL A 95 2.83 -22.16 -7.98
CA VAL A 95 2.34 -20.77 -7.90
C VAL A 95 3.30 -19.83 -7.13
N PRO A 96 3.93 -20.24 -6.00
CA PRO A 96 4.97 -19.45 -5.37
C PRO A 96 6.22 -19.21 -6.23
N ALA A 97 6.62 -20.20 -7.05
CA ALA A 97 7.74 -20.04 -7.98
C ALA A 97 7.40 -19.07 -9.11
N ILE A 98 6.18 -19.16 -9.68
CA ILE A 98 5.68 -18.21 -10.69
C ILE A 98 5.70 -16.79 -10.12
N LEU A 99 5.12 -16.57 -8.92
CA LEU A 99 5.11 -15.26 -8.27
C LEU A 99 6.52 -14.72 -8.00
N LYS A 100 7.47 -15.57 -7.64
CA LYS A 100 8.88 -15.19 -7.47
C LYS A 100 9.51 -14.80 -8.80
N THR A 101 9.22 -15.53 -9.88
CA THR A 101 9.70 -15.21 -11.23
C THR A 101 9.12 -13.88 -11.72
N THR A 102 7.81 -13.66 -11.56
CA THR A 102 7.16 -12.38 -11.89
C THR A 102 7.79 -11.24 -11.07
N GLN A 103 8.03 -11.43 -9.77
CA GLN A 103 8.71 -10.43 -8.94
C GLN A 103 10.14 -10.14 -9.42
N ARG A 104 10.89 -11.15 -9.86
CA ARG A 104 12.24 -10.98 -10.41
C ARG A 104 12.21 -10.21 -11.74
N ILE A 105 11.26 -10.53 -12.61
CA ILE A 105 11.06 -9.83 -13.88
C ILE A 105 10.67 -8.38 -13.60
N TRP A 106 9.68 -8.13 -12.75
CA TRP A 106 9.25 -6.78 -12.37
C TRP A 106 10.38 -5.96 -11.74
N LYS A 107 11.24 -6.57 -10.91
CA LYS A 107 12.43 -5.87 -10.40
C LYS A 107 13.42 -5.47 -11.51
N ARG A 108 13.48 -6.21 -12.61
CA ARG A 108 14.34 -5.93 -13.77
C ARG A 108 13.70 -4.99 -14.79
N THR A 109 12.38 -5.03 -14.91
CA THR A 109 11.57 -4.24 -15.85
C THR A 109 10.75 -3.17 -15.14
N ASN A 110 11.15 -2.77 -13.92
CA ASN A 110 10.46 -1.70 -13.21
C ASN A 110 10.56 -0.46 -14.10
N PRO A 111 9.43 0.17 -14.46
CA PRO A 111 9.45 1.36 -15.28
C PRO A 111 10.31 2.42 -14.61
N ALA A 112 11.02 3.20 -15.42
CA ALA A 112 11.76 4.33 -14.90
C ALA A 112 10.78 5.26 -14.18
N LEU A 113 11.23 5.93 -13.12
CA LEU A 113 10.38 6.85 -12.36
C LEU A 113 9.79 7.97 -13.23
N SER A 114 10.49 8.32 -14.32
CA SER A 114 10.03 9.22 -15.38
C SER A 114 8.81 8.73 -16.18
N GLU A 115 8.45 7.45 -16.09
CA GLU A 115 7.29 6.86 -16.74
C GLU A 115 6.12 6.66 -15.76
N LEU A 116 6.29 7.02 -14.48
CA LEU A 116 5.26 6.87 -13.47
C LEU A 116 4.18 7.94 -13.70
N VAL A 117 2.97 7.50 -14.03
CA VAL A 117 1.77 8.33 -14.08
C VAL A 117 0.85 7.92 -12.93
N ILE A 118 0.52 8.85 -12.05
CA ILE A 118 -0.46 8.66 -10.98
C ILE A 118 -1.82 9.15 -11.48
N ASP A 119 -2.77 8.24 -11.65
CA ASP A 119 -4.08 8.57 -12.21
C ASP A 119 -5.25 7.91 -11.47
N GLY A 120 -6.46 8.29 -11.88
CA GLY A 120 -7.71 7.67 -11.44
C GLY A 120 -7.89 7.68 -9.92
N PRO A 121 -8.17 6.51 -9.29
CA PRO A 121 -8.53 6.44 -7.87
C PRO A 121 -7.39 6.81 -6.92
N TYR A 122 -6.15 6.92 -7.41
CA TYR A 122 -4.98 7.25 -6.59
C TYR A 122 -4.82 8.76 -6.34
N LEU A 123 -5.58 9.59 -7.07
CA LEU A 123 -5.64 11.03 -6.88
C LEU A 123 -6.57 11.43 -5.71
N LYS A 124 -7.40 10.49 -5.25
CA LYS A 124 -8.47 10.75 -4.28
C LYS A 124 -8.33 9.86 -3.03
N THR A 125 -8.87 10.32 -1.92
CA THR A 125 -9.06 9.51 -0.71
C THR A 125 -10.18 8.49 -0.92
N SER A 126 -10.34 7.54 0.01
CA SER A 126 -11.50 6.65 -0.01
C SER A 126 -12.84 7.37 0.22
N SER A 127 -12.82 8.61 0.73
CA SER A 127 -13.96 9.52 0.85
C SER A 127 -14.18 10.39 -0.40
N GLY A 128 -13.28 10.34 -1.40
CA GLY A 128 -13.38 11.10 -2.64
C GLY A 128 -12.76 12.49 -2.61
N GLU A 129 -12.07 12.85 -1.52
CA GLU A 129 -11.35 14.13 -1.40
C GLU A 129 -10.04 14.08 -2.20
N ASP A 130 -9.55 15.23 -2.66
CA ASP A 130 -8.23 15.31 -3.29
C ASP A 130 -7.13 14.89 -2.33
N PHE A 131 -6.24 14.03 -2.82
CA PHE A 131 -5.20 13.39 -2.02
C PHE A 131 -3.78 13.56 -2.58
N LEU A 132 -3.63 13.65 -3.91
CA LEU A 132 -2.35 14.01 -4.52
C LEU A 132 -2.18 15.53 -4.46
N LEU A 133 -1.33 16.01 -3.56
CA LEU A 133 -1.07 17.43 -3.37
C LEU A 133 -0.06 17.97 -4.38
N PHE A 134 0.95 17.18 -4.69
CA PHE A 134 2.01 17.57 -5.61
C PHE A 134 2.63 16.35 -6.27
N ASP A 135 2.94 16.50 -7.56
CA ASP A 135 3.77 15.59 -8.33
C ASP A 135 4.66 16.44 -9.24
N SER A 136 5.98 16.29 -9.13
CA SER A 136 6.91 17.01 -9.98
C SER A 136 6.92 16.51 -11.44
N GLY A 137 6.32 15.35 -11.70
CA GLY A 137 6.25 14.75 -13.02
C GLY A 137 7.60 14.29 -13.58
N ALA A 138 7.56 13.80 -14.82
CA ALA A 138 8.72 13.31 -15.55
C ALA A 138 9.71 14.46 -15.85
N GLY A 139 10.93 14.39 -15.29
CA GLY A 139 11.99 15.39 -15.47
C GLY A 139 12.19 16.34 -14.29
N GLY A 140 11.34 16.25 -13.25
CA GLY A 140 11.59 16.90 -11.96
C GLY A 140 12.41 16.03 -11.00
N PRO A 141 12.64 16.48 -9.74
CA PRO A 141 13.33 15.71 -8.69
C PRO A 141 12.50 14.51 -8.17
N ASN A 142 11.54 14.03 -8.97
CA ASN A 142 10.59 12.96 -8.69
C ASN A 142 10.01 13.04 -7.27
N GLN A 143 9.48 14.21 -6.95
CA GLN A 143 8.86 14.51 -5.67
C GLN A 143 7.36 14.34 -5.79
N ILE A 144 6.81 13.47 -4.95
CA ILE A 144 5.37 13.25 -4.85
C ILE A 144 4.95 13.50 -3.40
N LEU A 145 3.91 14.30 -3.20
CA LEU A 145 3.33 14.58 -1.89
C LEU A 145 1.84 14.23 -1.89
N PHE A 146 1.46 13.47 -0.87
CA PHE A 146 0.08 13.13 -0.58
C PHE A 146 -0.38 13.78 0.72
N SER A 147 -1.52 14.46 0.66
CA SER A 147 -2.19 15.10 1.79
C SER A 147 -3.61 15.51 1.38
N THR A 148 -4.43 15.90 2.34
CA THR A 148 -5.72 16.56 2.10
C THR A 148 -5.66 18.00 2.61
N GLU A 149 -6.58 18.85 2.14
CA GLU A 149 -6.73 20.22 2.66
C GLU A 149 -6.95 20.22 4.18
N ARG A 150 -7.81 19.33 4.68
CA ARG A 150 -8.04 19.15 6.13
C ARG A 150 -6.78 18.78 6.90
N ASN A 151 -5.90 17.96 6.30
CA ASN A 151 -4.63 17.62 6.95
C ASN A 151 -3.70 18.84 7.00
N LEU A 152 -3.70 19.67 5.96
CA LEU A 152 -2.95 20.94 5.93
C LEU A 152 -3.48 21.93 6.97
N GLU A 153 -4.80 22.04 7.15
CA GLU A 153 -5.41 22.88 8.19
C GLU A 153 -4.92 22.46 9.58
N VAL A 154 -5.00 21.16 9.90
CA VAL A 154 -4.52 20.63 11.18
C VAL A 154 -3.06 20.95 11.38
N LEU A 155 -2.26 20.77 10.34
CA LEU A 155 -0.83 20.99 10.39
C LEU A 155 -0.53 22.48 10.60
N SER A 156 -1.22 23.38 9.89
CA SER A 156 -1.10 24.84 10.05
C SER A 156 -1.49 25.33 11.45
N SER A 157 -2.44 24.65 12.10
CA SER A 157 -2.89 25.00 13.46
C SER A 157 -2.12 24.28 14.57
N SER A 158 -1.14 23.43 14.22
CA SER A 158 -0.42 22.63 15.21
C SER A 158 0.86 23.32 15.66
N ASP A 159 1.08 23.38 16.98
CA ASP A 159 2.28 23.97 17.57
C ASP A 159 3.55 23.11 17.37
N HIS A 160 3.37 21.80 17.12
CA HIS A 160 4.47 20.84 17.03
C HIS A 160 4.29 19.89 15.84
N TRP A 161 5.32 19.82 15.01
CA TRP A 161 5.41 18.88 13.88
C TRP A 161 6.53 17.87 14.12
N PHE A 162 6.30 16.65 13.66
CA PHE A 162 7.27 15.56 13.74
C PHE A 162 7.50 14.99 12.36
N CYS A 163 8.75 14.99 11.89
CA CYS A 163 9.12 14.41 10.61
C CYS A 163 9.87 13.10 10.87
N ASP A 164 9.46 12.01 10.21
CA ASP A 164 10.14 10.72 10.29
C ASP A 164 10.31 10.10 8.89
N GLY A 165 11.49 9.55 8.65
CA GLY A 165 11.86 8.87 7.40
C GLY A 165 11.61 7.37 7.50
N ILE A 166 10.84 6.80 6.57
CA ILE A 166 10.50 5.37 6.60
C ILE A 166 11.50 4.59 5.73
N PHE A 167 12.71 4.38 6.27
CA PHE A 167 13.84 3.77 5.54
C PHE A 167 13.62 2.33 5.05
N LYS A 168 12.80 1.52 5.74
CA LYS A 168 12.75 0.06 5.52
C LYS A 168 11.66 -0.43 4.54
N THR A 169 10.82 0.45 3.99
CA THR A 169 9.66 0.01 3.16
C THR A 169 9.51 0.74 1.82
N ALA A 170 10.43 1.64 1.49
CA ALA A 170 10.45 2.34 0.21
C ALA A 170 10.54 1.33 -0.96
N PRO A 171 9.64 1.37 -1.95
CA PRO A 171 9.89 0.73 -3.24
C PRO A 171 11.21 1.26 -3.81
N SER A 172 11.96 0.44 -4.54
CA SER A 172 13.25 0.85 -5.13
C SER A 172 13.16 2.05 -6.10
N LEU A 173 11.94 2.42 -6.48
CA LEU A 173 11.64 3.61 -7.28
C LEU A 173 11.74 4.91 -6.48
N PHE A 174 11.81 4.85 -5.15
CA PHE A 174 11.78 6.00 -4.27
C PHE A 174 12.91 5.94 -3.25
N THR A 175 13.61 7.05 -3.05
CA THR A 175 14.86 7.04 -2.28
C THR A 175 14.63 7.04 -0.78
N GLN A 176 13.49 7.54 -0.31
CA GLN A 176 12.89 7.31 1.02
C GLN A 176 11.56 8.06 1.12
N PRO A 177 10.44 7.40 1.46
CA PRO A 177 9.23 8.10 1.84
C PRO A 177 9.41 8.71 3.24
N MET A 178 8.97 9.96 3.39
CA MET A 178 8.95 10.71 4.65
C MET A 178 7.52 11.04 5.02
N THR A 179 7.25 11.05 6.32
CA THR A 179 5.94 11.37 6.88
C THR A 179 6.04 12.53 7.85
N ILE A 180 5.15 13.51 7.73
CA ILE A 180 4.95 14.54 8.74
C ILE A 180 3.75 14.19 9.58
N HIS A 181 3.93 14.36 10.88
CA HIS A 181 2.90 14.17 11.87
C HIS A 181 2.71 15.46 12.65
N ALA A 182 1.51 15.63 13.19
CA ALA A 182 1.26 16.62 14.23
C ALA A 182 0.41 16.00 15.35
N ILE A 183 0.31 16.69 16.47
CA ILE A 183 -0.53 16.25 17.58
C ILE A 183 -1.94 16.81 17.37
N LYS A 184 -2.92 15.92 17.38
CA LYS A 184 -4.34 16.29 17.44
C LYS A 184 -5.06 15.34 18.37
N PHE A 185 -5.85 15.88 19.30
CA PHE A 185 -6.56 15.09 20.32
C PHE A 185 -5.62 14.16 21.10
N ASP A 186 -4.48 14.70 21.55
CA ASP A 186 -3.43 13.97 22.29
C ASP A 186 -2.85 12.75 21.55
N ALA A 187 -3.03 12.67 20.22
CA ALA A 187 -2.48 11.62 19.38
C ALA A 187 -1.58 12.23 18.29
N VAL A 188 -0.43 11.57 18.05
CA VAL A 188 0.43 11.87 16.90
C VAL A 188 -0.19 11.24 15.66
N ILE A 189 -0.65 12.07 14.72
CA ILE A 189 -1.32 11.62 13.51
C ILE A 189 -0.49 11.96 12.27
N PRO A 190 -0.33 11.04 11.31
CA PRO A 190 0.33 11.33 10.04
C PRO A 190 -0.59 12.20 9.18
N LEU A 191 -0.08 13.35 8.75
CA LEU A 191 -0.84 14.34 7.99
C LEU A 191 -0.35 14.42 6.55
N ILE A 192 0.95 14.27 6.33
CA ILE A 192 1.56 14.37 5.00
C ILE A 192 2.47 13.18 4.78
N THR A 193 2.38 12.58 3.60
CA THR A 193 3.30 11.55 3.15
C THR A 193 3.94 12.00 1.85
N GLY A 194 5.26 12.16 1.86
CA GLY A 194 6.04 12.53 0.68
C GLY A 194 7.04 11.46 0.31
N SER A 195 7.49 11.48 -0.93
CA SER A 195 8.63 10.71 -1.39
C SER A 195 9.41 11.54 -2.40
N GLY A 196 10.74 11.56 -2.30
CA GLY A 196 11.61 12.27 -3.23
C GLY A 196 12.74 11.37 -3.73
N ALA A 197 13.18 11.61 -4.96
CA ALA A 197 14.43 11.06 -5.49
C ALA A 197 15.34 12.18 -5.97
N TYR A 198 16.35 12.54 -5.16
CA TYR A 198 17.35 13.52 -5.56
C TYR A 198 18.44 12.86 -6.41
N GLU A 199 18.85 13.52 -7.50
CA GLU A 199 19.88 13.02 -8.43
C GLU A 199 21.22 12.70 -7.73
N GLY A 200 21.52 13.34 -6.60
CA GLY A 200 22.70 13.02 -5.78
C GLY A 200 22.74 11.58 -5.24
N ALA A 201 21.59 10.93 -5.08
CA ALA A 201 21.51 9.52 -4.67
C ALA A 201 21.87 8.54 -5.80
N LEU A 202 21.86 9.00 -7.05
CA LEU A 202 22.32 8.24 -8.23
C LEU A 202 23.81 8.46 -8.52
N ALA A 203 24.45 9.44 -7.88
CA ALA A 203 25.80 9.91 -8.21
C ALA A 203 26.90 9.53 -7.19
N ASP A 204 26.65 8.59 -6.27
CA ASP A 204 27.63 8.13 -5.25
C ASP A 204 28.27 9.28 -4.43
N LEU A 205 27.62 10.44 -4.37
CA LEU A 205 28.03 11.55 -3.52
C LEU A 205 27.64 11.24 -2.07
N SER A 206 28.43 11.74 -1.12
CA SER A 206 28.18 11.57 0.31
C SER A 206 26.72 11.87 0.65
N LYS A 207 26.09 11.01 1.46
CA LYS A 207 24.71 11.11 1.95
C LYS A 207 24.50 12.36 2.81
N THR A 208 24.59 13.54 2.22
CA THR A 208 24.24 14.82 2.86
C THR A 208 22.82 15.23 2.52
N ASN A 209 22.29 16.12 3.37
CA ASN A 209 20.89 16.35 3.72
C ASN A 209 20.04 17.04 2.63
N ASP A 210 20.50 17.07 1.39
CA ASP A 210 20.04 18.03 0.38
C ASP A 210 18.62 17.72 -0.14
N TYR A 211 18.19 16.46 -0.08
CA TYR A 211 16.82 16.07 -0.43
C TYR A 211 15.78 16.59 0.58
N ILE A 212 16.18 16.70 1.86
CA ILE A 212 15.34 17.23 2.93
C ILE A 212 15.09 18.72 2.66
N GLU A 213 16.10 19.47 2.22
CA GLU A 213 15.95 20.89 1.88
C GLU A 213 15.00 21.17 0.72
N GLY A 214 15.10 20.40 -0.38
CA GLY A 214 14.23 20.58 -1.54
C GLY A 214 12.75 20.33 -1.19
N TRP A 215 12.51 19.31 -0.37
CA TRP A 215 11.19 18.99 0.14
C TRP A 215 10.70 20.06 1.13
N HIS A 216 11.54 20.55 2.05
CA HIS A 216 11.17 21.63 2.98
C HIS A 216 10.82 22.92 2.25
N LYS A 217 11.60 23.33 1.24
CA LYS A 217 11.31 24.54 0.46
C LYS A 217 9.93 24.46 -0.20
N LYS A 218 9.61 23.31 -0.81
CA LYS A 218 8.30 23.14 -1.46
C LYS A 218 7.17 23.03 -0.46
N PHE A 219 7.39 22.30 0.63
CA PHE A 219 6.44 22.16 1.72
C PHE A 219 6.11 23.51 2.39
N SER A 220 7.12 24.31 2.72
CA SER A 220 6.93 25.67 3.26
C SER A 220 6.14 26.56 2.29
N SER A 221 6.35 26.41 0.97
CA SER A 221 5.57 27.15 -0.03
C SER A 221 4.07 26.79 -0.04
N LEU A 222 3.72 25.57 0.38
CA LEU A 222 2.35 25.06 0.38
C LEU A 222 1.59 25.40 1.67
N VAL A 223 2.29 25.41 2.81
CA VAL A 223 1.66 25.62 4.13
C VAL A 223 1.73 27.07 4.60
N GLY A 224 2.57 27.91 3.96
CA GLY A 224 2.68 29.34 4.31
C GLY A 224 3.29 29.61 5.69
N CYS A 225 3.76 28.58 6.39
CA CYS A 225 4.39 28.69 7.70
C CYS A 225 5.91 28.70 7.57
N TYR A 226 6.58 29.67 8.23
CA TYR A 226 8.02 29.63 8.44
C TYR A 226 8.37 28.53 9.44
N HIS A 227 8.74 27.36 8.95
CA HIS A 227 9.39 26.36 9.79
C HIS A 227 10.81 26.85 10.12
N LEU A 228 11.19 26.82 11.40
CA LEU A 228 12.58 27.02 11.81
C LEU A 228 13.42 25.92 11.17
N SER A 229 14.15 26.25 10.12
CA SER A 229 15.16 25.37 9.53
C SER A 229 16.22 25.10 10.60
N ILE A 230 16.33 23.84 11.03
CA ILE A 230 17.44 23.32 11.84
C ILE A 230 18.56 22.94 10.88
#